data_AF-C3UZ53-F1
#
_entry.id   AF-C3UZ53-F1
#
_cell.length_a   1.000
_cell.length_b   1.000
_cell.length_c   1.000
_cell.angle_alpha   90.00
_cell.angle_beta   90.00
_cell.angle_gamma   90.00
#
_symmetry.space_group_name_H-M   'P 1'
#
loop_
_entity.id
_entity.type
_entity.pdbx_description
1 polymer ?
#
loop_
_entity_poly.entity_id
_entity_poly.type
_entity_poly.pdbx_seq_one_letter_code
_entity_poly.pdbx_strand_id
1 'polypeptide(L)' 'DCHMPKVQNAEGKLYTDRKIGNPFDNFAQTCANCHTQDKAALQKVVAERKQSINDLK' A
#
# COMPACT_ATOMS: atom_id res chain seq x y z
N ASP A 1 6.66 -0.64 7.18
CA ASP A 1 6.33 0.46 6.25
C ASP A 1 4.99 0.30 5.55
N CYS A 2 4.69 -0.84 4.93
CA CYS A 2 3.47 -0.98 4.12
C CYS A 2 2.15 -1.18 4.91
N HIS A 3 2.14 -1.98 5.98
CA HIS A 3 0.89 -2.39 6.65
C HIS A 3 0.52 -1.58 7.89
N MET A 4 1.44 -0.73 8.35
CA MET A 4 1.29 0.11 9.53
C MET A 4 1.95 1.47 9.27
N PRO A 5 1.46 2.24 8.26
CA PRO A 5 2.06 3.53 7.93
C PRO A 5 1.95 4.51 9.09
N LYS A 6 2.85 5.49 9.12
CA LYS A 6 2.67 6.69 9.95
C LYS A 6 1.53 7.51 9.33
N VAL A 7 0.52 7.84 10.12
CA VAL A 7 -0.64 8.64 9.70
C VAL A 7 -0.87 9.76 10.70
N GLN A 8 -1.62 10.78 10.29
CA GLN A 8 -1.91 11.96 11.11
C GLN A 8 -3.36 11.90 11.61
N ASN A 9 -3.59 12.19 12.89
CA ASN A 9 -4.95 12.31 13.43
C ASN A 9 -5.55 13.70 13.12
N ALA A 10 -6.82 13.92 13.49
CA ALA A 10 -7.50 15.20 13.28
C ALA A 10 -6.80 16.40 13.96
N GLU A 11 -5.99 16.15 14.99
CA GLU A 11 -5.23 17.17 15.72
C GLU A 11 -3.82 17.39 15.14
N GLY A 12 -3.48 16.74 14.03
CA GLY A 12 -2.17 16.88 13.41
C GLY A 12 -1.08 15.98 14.01
N LYS A 13 -1.39 15.09 14.95
CA LYS A 13 -0.41 14.22 15.61
C LYS A 13 -0.14 12.97 14.78
N LEU A 14 1.14 12.67 14.57
CA LEU A 14 1.59 11.44 13.93
C LEU A 14 1.42 10.24 14.87
N TYR A 15 0.83 9.17 14.35
CA TYR A 15 0.73 7.88 15.03
C TYR A 15 0.91 6.73 14.02
N THR A 16 1.20 5.54 14.53
CA THR A 16 1.30 4.34 13.69
C THR A 16 -0.10 3.76 13.48
N ASP A 17 -0.52 3.61 12.23
CA ASP A 17 -1.80 2.96 11.91
C ASP A 17 -1.76 1.48 12.36
N ARG A 18 -2.73 1.09 13.18
CA ARG A 18 -2.89 -0.29 13.69
C ARG A 18 -4.03 -1.03 13.01
N LYS A 19 -4.70 -0.42 12.04
CA LYS A 19 -5.67 -1.10 11.16
C LYS A 19 -4.92 -1.90 10.10
N ILE A 20 -4.31 -3.00 10.52
CA ILE A 20 -3.52 -3.88 9.66
C ILE A 20 -4.43 -4.46 8.57
N GLY A 21 -4.12 -4.15 7.30
CA GLY A 21 -4.93 -4.52 6.14
C GLY A 21 -4.15 -4.42 4.83
N ASN A 22 -4.85 -4.22 3.72
CA ASN A 22 -4.22 -4.10 2.42
C ASN A 22 -3.53 -2.72 2.28
N PRO A 23 -2.21 -2.65 1.98
CA PRO A 23 -1.49 -1.37 1.84
C PRO A 23 -2.06 -0.45 0.75
N PHE A 24 -2.71 -1.01 -0.28
CA PHE A 24 -3.34 -0.22 -1.35
C PHE A 24 -4.56 0.58 -0.85
N ASP A 25 -5.15 0.23 0.29
CA ASP A 25 -6.24 1.00 0.92
C ASP A 25 -5.75 2.38 1.38
N ASN A 26 -4.46 2.48 1.73
CA ASN A 26 -3.81 3.72 2.14
C ASN A 26 -2.54 4.00 1.30
N PHE A 27 -2.67 3.92 -0.04
CA PHE A 27 -1.56 4.02 -1.00
C PHE A 27 -0.67 5.26 -0.79
N ALA A 28 -1.28 6.42 -0.52
CA ALA A 28 -0.59 7.69 -0.36
C ALA A 28 0.39 7.68 0.82
N GLN A 29 0.10 6.91 1.87
CA GLN A 29 0.93 6.82 3.08
C GLN A 29 1.79 5.54 3.11
N THR A 30 1.72 4.71 2.08
CA THR A 30 2.45 3.44 1.99
C THR A 30 3.39 3.45 0.79
N CYS A 31 2.88 3.13 -0.40
CA CYS A 31 3.67 2.99 -1.63
C CYS A 31 4.20 4.35 -2.12
N ALA A 32 3.37 5.39 -2.08
CA ALA A 32 3.72 6.72 -2.61
C ALA A 32 4.84 7.42 -1.84
N ASN A 33 5.17 6.96 -0.63
CA ASN A 33 6.32 7.45 0.13
C ASN A 33 7.66 7.08 -0.52
N CYS A 34 7.69 6.04 -1.38
CA CYS A 34 8.91 5.56 -2.02
C CYS A 34 8.80 5.46 -3.56
N HIS A 35 7.59 5.43 -4.09
CA HIS A 35 7.31 5.23 -5.52
C HIS A 35 6.58 6.44 -6.11
N THR A 36 6.98 6.82 -7.33
CA THR A 36 6.35 7.90 -8.10
C THR A 36 5.27 7.39 -9.05
N GLN A 37 5.20 6.08 -9.26
CA GLN A 37 4.15 5.43 -10.04
C GLN A 37 2.78 5.65 -9.39
N ASP A 38 1.74 5.78 -10.22
CA ASP A 38 0.38 5.86 -9.72
C ASP A 38 -0.09 4.53 -9.11
N LYS A 39 -1.21 4.61 -8.37
CA LYS A 39 -1.82 3.48 -7.68
C LYS A 39 -2.20 2.35 -8.65
N ALA A 40 -2.77 2.67 -9.80
CA ALA A 40 -3.28 1.68 -10.75
C ALA A 40 -2.14 0.89 -11.40
N ALA A 41 -1.04 1.55 -11.73
CA ALA A 41 0.16 0.94 -12.28
C ALA A 41 0.74 -0.10 -11.31
N LEU A 42 0.91 0.27 -10.03
CA LEU A 42 1.42 -0.67 -9.02
C LEU A 42 0.43 -1.80 -8.71
N GLN A 43 -0.88 -1.53 -8.70
CA GLN A 43 -1.90 -2.58 -8.56
C GLN A 43 -1.85 -3.58 -9.73
N LYS A 44 -1.65 -3.10 -10.96
CA LYS A 44 -1.53 -3.95 -12.15
C LYS A 44 -0.31 -4.88 -12.05
N VAL A 45 0.85 -4.36 -11.65
CA VAL A 45 2.07 -5.16 -11.47
C VAL A 45 1.87 -6.25 -10.41
N VAL A 46 1.22 -5.93 -9.28
CA VAL A 46 0.92 -6.92 -8.24
C VAL A 46 -0.08 -7.97 -8.74
N ALA A 47 -1.10 -7.57 -9.50
CA ALA A 47 -2.08 -8.48 -10.08
C ALA A 47 -1.45 -9.43 -11.11
N GLU A 48 -0.57 -8.92 -11.98
CA GLU A 48 0.16 -9.73 -12.96
C GLU A 48 0.99 -10.82 -12.27
N ARG A 49 1.77 -10.45 -11.25
CA ARG A 49 2.56 -11.43 -10.48
C ARG A 49 1.69 -12.47 -9.79
N LYS A 50 0.54 -12.06 -9.25
CA LYS A 50 -0.43 -12.99 -8.64
C LYS A 50 -0.96 -13.98 -9.68
N GLN A 51 -1.24 -13.52 -10.90
CA GLN A 51 -1.68 -14.39 -12.00
C GLN A 51 -0.58 -15.36 -12.41
N SER A 52 0.65 -14.89 -12.66
CA SER A 52 1.77 -15.76 -13.03
C SER A 52 2.04 -16.85 -12.00
N ILE A 53 1.90 -16.55 -10.70
CA ILE A 53 2.03 -17.56 -9.64
C ILE A 53 0.85 -18.54 -9.68
N ASN A 54 -0.36 -18.07 -9.98
CA ASN A 54 -1.55 -18.94 -10.06
C ASN A 54 -1.46 -19.90 -11.26
N ASP A 55 -0.94 -19.43 -12.39
CA ASP A 55 -0.78 -20.25 -13.60
C ASP A 55 0.25 -21.37 -13.43
N LEU A 56 1.19 -21.22 -12.48
CA LEU A 56 2.21 -22.22 -12.14
C LEU A 56 1.78 -23.20 -11.03
N LYS A 57 0.62 -22.98 -10.39
CA LYS A 57 0.10 -23.84 -9.31
C LYS A 57 -0.72 -25.00 -9.87
#